data_AF-A0A2E4RGV8-F1
#
_entry.id   AF-A0A2E4RGV8-F1
#
_cell.length_a   1.000
_cell.length_b   1.000
_cell.length_c   1.000
_cell.angle_alpha   90.00
_cell.angle_beta   90.00
_cell.angle_gamma   90.00
#
_symmetry.space_group_name_H-M   'P 1'
#
loop_
_entity.id
_entity.type
_entity.pdbx_description
1 polymer ?
#
loop_
_entity_poly.entity_id
_entity_poly.type
_entity_poly.pdbx_seq_one_letter_code
_entity_poly.pdbx_strand_id
1 'polypeptide(L)'
;MSNEFRFLGQTIPNLAIISGSILILWGIFSYLSSETGSFTSLIPSFVGLPLLILGNRSNKDKSNKHHYMHASMIIALFSVIGGLRILTAEDPTNLMIASHLILIVVGTIFMVGGILSFRHARKLRESLGE
;
A
#
# COMPACT_ATOMS: atom_id res chain seq x y z
N MET A 1 -25.69 -13.21 2.49
CA MET A 1 -24.92 -12.07 1.93
C MET A 1 -23.46 -12.28 2.31
N SER A 2 -22.50 -12.10 1.39
CA SER A 2 -21.08 -12.26 1.74
C SER A 2 -20.70 -11.19 2.77
N ASN A 3 -20.51 -11.56 4.04
CA ASN A 3 -20.07 -10.67 5.15
C ASN A 3 -18.61 -10.21 4.99
N GLU A 4 -18.11 -10.13 3.76
CA GLU A 4 -16.74 -9.78 3.47
C GLU A 4 -16.63 -8.27 3.24
N PHE A 5 -15.81 -7.61 4.08
CA PHE A 5 -15.57 -6.18 3.97
C PHE A 5 -14.97 -5.82 2.61
N ARG A 6 -15.56 -4.83 1.95
CA ARG A 6 -15.08 -4.28 0.68
C ARG A 6 -14.82 -2.79 0.81
N PHE A 7 -13.70 -2.35 0.26
CA PHE A 7 -13.32 -0.95 0.14
C PHE A 7 -13.09 -0.64 -1.34
N LEU A 8 -13.75 0.39 -1.87
CA LEU A 8 -13.76 0.70 -3.31
C LEU A 8 -14.17 -0.49 -4.19
N GLY A 9 -15.10 -1.33 -3.69
CA GLY A 9 -15.55 -2.54 -4.38
C GLY A 9 -14.58 -3.73 -4.34
N GLN A 10 -13.39 -3.57 -3.72
CA GLN A 10 -12.35 -4.59 -3.64
C GLN A 10 -12.20 -5.14 -2.22
N THR A 11 -11.71 -6.38 -2.10
CA THR A 11 -11.24 -6.92 -0.81
C THR A 11 -9.91 -6.26 -0.42
N ILE A 12 -9.56 -6.25 0.86
CA ILE A 12 -8.29 -5.64 1.31
C ILE A 12 -7.06 -6.35 0.71
N PRO A 13 -7.00 -7.69 0.61
CA PRO A 13 -5.94 -8.39 -0.13
C PRO A 13 -5.78 -7.89 -1.57
N ASN A 14 -6.88 -7.75 -2.30
CA ASN A 14 -6.85 -7.24 -3.67
C ASN A 14 -6.43 -5.77 -3.72
N LEU A 15 -6.87 -4.96 -2.75
CA LEU A 15 -6.41 -3.58 -2.61
C LEU A 15 -4.89 -3.51 -2.41
N ALA A 16 -4.29 -4.43 -1.65
CA ALA A 16 -2.84 -4.53 -1.48
C ALA A 16 -2.13 -4.88 -2.80
N ILE A 17 -2.68 -5.83 -3.56
CA ILE A 17 -2.14 -6.23 -4.87
C ILE A 17 -2.23 -5.07 -5.87
N ILE A 18 -3.37 -4.38 -5.93
CA ILE A 18 -3.58 -3.23 -6.82
C ILE A 18 -2.63 -2.09 -6.44
N SER A 19 -2.58 -1.74 -5.15
CA SER A 19 -1.68 -0.70 -4.63
C SER A 19 -0.21 -1.03 -4.92
N GLY A 20 0.20 -2.27 -4.66
CA GLY A 20 1.56 -2.73 -4.95
C GLY A 20 1.88 -2.67 -6.44
N SER A 21 0.96 -3.12 -7.30
CA SER A 21 1.11 -3.05 -8.76
C SER A 21 1.26 -1.61 -9.26
N ILE A 22 0.44 -0.68 -8.76
CA ILE A 22 0.51 0.74 -9.11
C ILE A 22 1.89 1.31 -8.74
N LEU A 23 2.37 1.03 -7.53
CA LEU A 23 3.66 1.52 -7.06
C LEU A 23 4.84 0.94 -7.86
N ILE A 24 4.77 -0.34 -8.25
CA ILE A 24 5.80 -0.99 -9.09
C ILE A 24 5.83 -0.37 -10.48
N LEU A 25 4.67 -0.21 -11.13
CA LEU A 25 4.58 0.38 -12.45
C LEU A 25 5.08 1.83 -12.44
N TRP A 26 4.70 2.59 -11.41
CA TRP A 26 5.16 3.95 -11.25
C TRP A 26 6.66 4.04 -11.03
N GLY A 27 7.25 3.22 -10.15
CA GLY A 27 8.69 3.26 -9.91
C GLY A 27 9.51 2.88 -11.14
N ILE A 28 9.04 1.90 -11.94
CA ILE A 28 9.67 1.56 -13.23
C ILE A 28 9.57 2.75 -14.20
N PHE A 29 8.38 3.34 -14.33
CA PHE A 29 8.17 4.52 -15.18
C PHE A 29 9.06 5.70 -14.75
N SER A 30 9.16 5.95 -13.44
CA SER A 30 10.00 7.00 -12.86
C SER A 30 11.49 6.73 -13.11
N TYR A 31 11.93 5.49 -13.09
CA TYR A 31 13.32 5.14 -13.41
C TYR A 31 13.65 5.40 -14.88
N LEU A 32 12.77 5.00 -15.80
CA LEU A 32 12.95 5.20 -17.24
C LEU A 32 12.85 6.68 -17.65
N SER A 33 12.04 7.46 -16.94
CA SER A 33 11.87 8.89 -17.19
C SER A 33 12.92 9.75 -16.49
N SER A 34 13.76 9.15 -15.64
CA SER A 34 14.82 9.86 -14.92
C SER A 34 16.01 10.09 -15.86
N GLU A 35 16.36 11.35 -16.12
CA GLU A 35 17.48 11.72 -16.98
C GLU A 35 18.83 11.16 -16.50
N THR A 36 18.97 10.96 -15.19
CA THR A 36 20.18 10.43 -14.56
C THR A 36 20.12 8.93 -14.27
N GLY A 37 18.99 8.27 -14.54
CA GLY A 37 18.77 6.86 -14.18
C GLY A 37 18.92 6.61 -12.68
N SER A 38 18.44 7.52 -11.84
CA SER A 38 18.68 7.42 -10.40
C SER A 38 18.01 6.18 -9.81
N PHE A 39 18.78 5.31 -9.15
CA PHE A 39 18.27 4.17 -8.39
C PHE A 39 17.25 4.56 -7.32
N THR A 40 17.30 5.81 -6.84
CA THR A 40 16.33 6.33 -5.87
C THR A 40 14.92 6.46 -6.45
N SER A 41 14.76 6.54 -7.77
CA SER A 41 13.46 6.57 -8.46
C SER A 41 12.70 5.24 -8.32
N LEU A 42 13.37 4.15 -7.95
CA LEU A 42 12.77 2.83 -7.76
C LEU A 42 12.20 2.61 -6.36
N ILE A 43 12.31 3.58 -5.44
CA ILE A 43 11.74 3.47 -4.08
C ILE A 43 10.25 3.06 -4.10
N PRO A 44 9.37 3.63 -4.95
CA PRO A 44 8.00 3.16 -5.09
C PRO A 44 7.90 1.66 -5.39
N SER A 45 8.72 1.13 -6.30
CA SER A 45 8.72 -0.30 -6.62
C SER A 45 9.21 -1.17 -5.46
N PHE A 46 10.21 -0.72 -4.70
CA PHE A 46 10.70 -1.43 -3.51
C PHE A 46 9.63 -1.55 -2.41
N VAL A 47 8.73 -0.57 -2.31
CA VAL A 47 7.57 -0.62 -1.40
C VAL A 47 6.43 -1.44 -2.00
N GLY A 48 6.19 -1.30 -3.30
CA GLY A 48 5.09 -1.99 -3.99
C GLY A 48 5.27 -3.50 -4.08
N LEU A 49 6.51 -3.98 -4.24
CA LEU A 49 6.84 -5.40 -4.35
C LEU A 49 6.45 -6.23 -3.12
N PRO A 50 6.83 -5.88 -1.88
CA PRO A 50 6.38 -6.60 -0.70
C PRO A 50 4.87 -6.47 -0.46
N LEU A 51 4.24 -5.32 -0.79
CA LEU A 51 2.77 -5.18 -0.75
C LEU A 51 2.06 -6.16 -1.68
N LEU A 52 2.56 -6.32 -2.91
CA LEU A 52 2.02 -7.26 -3.90
C LEU A 52 2.19 -8.71 -3.43
N ILE A 53 3.38 -9.07 -2.94
CA ILE A 53 3.67 -10.42 -2.46
C ILE A 53 2.78 -10.79 -1.27
N LEU A 54 2.66 -9.90 -0.29
CA LEU A 54 1.84 -10.13 0.90
C LEU A 54 0.35 -10.18 0.56
N GLY A 55 -0.12 -9.30 -0.33
CA GLY A 55 -1.48 -9.35 -0.85
C GLY A 55 -1.80 -10.68 -1.51
N ASN A 56 -0.94 -11.17 -2.41
CA ASN A 56 -1.12 -12.47 -3.06
C ASN A 56 -1.05 -13.65 -2.08
N ARG A 57 -0.13 -13.60 -1.10
CA ARG A 57 -0.05 -14.62 -0.05
C ARG A 57 -1.31 -14.64 0.82
N SER A 58 -1.87 -13.49 1.16
CA SER A 58 -3.09 -13.41 1.96
C SER A 58 -4.33 -14.01 1.26
N ASN A 59 -4.36 -13.98 -0.07
CA ASN A 59 -5.41 -14.65 -0.87
C ASN A 59 -5.25 -16.17 -0.89
N LYS A 60 -4.00 -16.68 -0.90
CA LYS A 60 -3.70 -18.12 -0.94
C LYS A 60 -3.82 -18.78 0.43
N ASP A 61 -3.33 -18.12 1.48
CA ASP A 61 -3.32 -18.62 2.84
C ASP A 61 -4.35 -17.87 3.70
N LYS A 62 -5.58 -18.38 3.67
CA LYS A 62 -6.71 -17.81 4.42
C LYS A 62 -6.57 -17.97 5.93
N SER A 63 -5.79 -18.96 6.41
CA SER A 63 -5.56 -19.21 7.84
C SER A 63 -4.77 -18.06 8.45
N ASN A 64 -3.67 -17.67 7.80
CA ASN A 64 -2.78 -16.61 8.28
C ASN A 64 -3.06 -15.24 7.66
N LYS A 65 -4.21 -15.05 6.99
CA LYS A 65 -4.56 -13.82 6.26
C LYS A 65 -4.32 -12.57 7.11
N HIS A 66 -4.70 -12.59 8.39
CA HIS A 66 -4.61 -11.43 9.27
C HIS A 66 -3.16 -10.99 9.52
N HIS A 67 -2.21 -11.91 9.58
CA HIS A 67 -0.79 -11.60 9.77
C HIS A 67 -0.19 -10.94 8.53
N TYR A 68 -0.49 -11.46 7.34
CA TYR A 68 -0.04 -10.85 6.08
C TYR A 68 -0.62 -9.44 5.89
N MET A 69 -1.87 -9.22 6.31
CA MET A 69 -2.49 -7.90 6.22
C MET A 69 -1.89 -6.91 7.23
N HIS A 70 -1.57 -7.33 8.46
CA HIS A 70 -0.85 -6.47 9.41
C HIS A 70 0.55 -6.11 8.91
N ALA A 71 1.29 -7.08 8.35
CA ALA A 71 2.58 -6.82 7.73
C ALA A 71 2.47 -5.82 6.57
N SER A 72 1.43 -5.95 5.73
CA SER A 72 1.15 -5.01 4.63
C SER A 72 0.86 -3.60 5.15
N MET A 73 0.15 -3.47 6.27
CA MET A 73 -0.12 -2.18 6.92
C MET A 73 1.15 -1.51 7.43
N ILE A 74 2.09 -2.28 7.99
CA ILE A 74 3.38 -1.76 8.45
C ILE A 74 4.18 -1.22 7.25
N ILE A 75 4.20 -1.94 6.13
CA ILE A 75 4.87 -1.48 4.90
C ILE A 75 4.22 -0.20 4.38
N ALA A 76 2.89 -0.12 4.37
CA ALA A 76 2.18 1.08 3.94
C ALA A 76 2.45 2.27 4.87
N LEU A 77 2.63 2.04 6.17
CA LEU A 77 3.05 3.08 7.10
C LEU A 77 4.46 3.61 6.77
N PHE A 78 5.42 2.71 6.55
CA PHE A 78 6.76 3.10 6.10
C PHE A 78 6.74 3.82 4.74
N SER A 79 5.84 3.44 3.84
CA SER A 79 5.61 4.12 2.56
C SER A 79 5.23 5.59 2.77
N VAL A 80 4.26 5.86 3.65
CA VAL A 80 3.80 7.23 3.91
C VAL A 80 4.89 8.04 4.60
N ILE A 81 5.55 7.47 5.62
CA ILE A 81 6.65 8.15 6.32
C ILE A 81 7.81 8.45 5.36
N GLY A 82 8.20 7.48 4.53
CA GLY A 82 9.22 7.67 3.51
C GLY A 82 8.83 8.72 2.46
N GLY A 83 7.55 8.76 2.08
CA GLY A 83 7.01 9.76 1.18
C GLY A 83 7.07 11.20 1.72
N LEU A 84 6.97 11.39 3.05
CA LEU A 84 7.06 12.72 3.68
C LEU A 84 8.42 13.40 3.53
N ARG A 85 9.44 12.69 3.03
CA ARG A 85 10.76 13.25 2.69
C ARG A 85 10.68 14.49 1.79
N ILE A 86 9.61 14.65 1.00
CA ILE A 86 9.40 15.87 0.18
C ILE A 86 9.37 17.16 0.99
N LEU A 87 8.98 17.10 2.26
CA LEU A 87 8.88 18.28 3.13
C LEU A 87 10.24 18.80 3.58
N THR A 88 11.27 17.96 3.50
CA THR A 88 12.64 18.27 3.92
C THR A 88 13.62 18.32 2.73
N ALA A 89 13.12 18.18 1.50
CA ALA A 89 13.96 18.16 0.31
C ALA A 89 14.28 19.60 -0.14
N GLU A 90 15.57 19.89 -0.33
CA GLU A 90 16.03 21.12 -0.96
C GLU A 90 16.01 20.93 -2.49
N ASP A 91 15.40 21.87 -3.21
CA ASP A 91 15.22 21.88 -4.67
C ASP A 91 14.73 20.56 -5.29
N PRO A 92 13.54 20.07 -4.88
CA PRO A 92 13.02 18.80 -5.36
C PRO A 92 12.60 18.87 -6.83
N THR A 93 13.04 17.90 -7.64
CA THR A 93 12.56 17.77 -9.02
C THR A 93 11.09 17.34 -9.06
N ASN A 94 10.37 17.74 -10.12
CA ASN A 94 8.96 17.36 -10.31
C ASN A 94 8.74 15.84 -10.25
N LEU A 95 9.69 15.06 -10.80
CA LEU A 95 9.64 13.61 -10.77
C LEU A 95 9.79 13.06 -9.35
N MET A 96 10.70 13.63 -8.55
CA MET A 96 10.86 13.24 -7.15
C MET A 96 9.60 13.54 -6.35
N ILE A 97 9.01 14.74 -6.53
CA ILE A 97 7.75 15.13 -5.89
C ILE A 97 6.66 14.14 -6.24
N ALA A 98 6.48 13.84 -7.52
CA ALA A 98 5.43 12.91 -7.98
C ALA A 98 5.61 11.49 -7.41
N SER A 99 6.85 10.97 -7.39
CA SER A 99 7.16 9.65 -6.85
C SER A 99 6.97 9.53 -5.33
N HIS A 100 7.15 10.60 -4.58
CA HIS A 100 6.86 10.59 -3.15
C HIS A 100 5.38 10.87 -2.86
N LEU A 101 4.71 11.70 -3.66
CA LEU A 101 3.27 11.91 -3.55
C LEU A 101 2.50 10.60 -3.78
N ILE A 102 2.88 9.79 -4.77
CA ILE A 102 2.20 8.51 -5.01
C ILE A 102 2.40 7.53 -3.84
N LEU A 103 3.58 7.51 -3.21
CA LEU A 103 3.85 6.73 -2.00
C LEU A 103 2.93 7.12 -0.84
N ILE A 104 2.72 8.44 -0.65
CA ILE A 104 1.81 8.97 0.37
C ILE A 104 0.37 8.62 0.03
N VAL A 105 -0.09 8.92 -1.17
CA VAL A 105 -1.49 8.75 -1.58
C VAL A 105 -1.89 7.28 -1.57
N VAL A 106 -1.14 6.41 -2.25
CA VAL A 106 -1.44 4.98 -2.32
C VAL A 106 -1.31 4.33 -0.94
N GLY A 107 -0.25 4.66 -0.20
CA GLY A 107 -0.06 4.16 1.17
C GLY A 107 -1.21 4.57 2.10
N THR A 108 -1.65 5.83 2.03
CA THR A 108 -2.75 6.35 2.86
C THR A 108 -4.09 5.70 2.48
N ILE A 109 -4.41 5.59 1.20
CA ILE A 109 -5.65 4.94 0.73
C ILE A 109 -5.69 3.48 1.22
N PHE A 110 -4.58 2.76 1.07
CA PHE A 110 -4.48 1.39 1.55
C PHE A 110 -4.64 1.29 3.07
N MET A 111 -3.97 2.16 3.83
CA MET A 111 -4.08 2.19 5.29
C MET A 111 -5.51 2.48 5.76
N VAL A 112 -6.18 3.45 5.15
CA VAL A 112 -7.59 3.77 5.47
C VAL A 112 -8.48 2.56 5.21
N GLY A 113 -8.34 1.91 4.06
CA GLY A 113 -9.07 0.68 3.74
C GLY A 113 -8.81 -0.43 4.78
N GLY A 114 -7.55 -0.66 5.14
CA GLY A 114 -7.16 -1.65 6.15
C GLY A 114 -7.73 -1.36 7.54
N ILE A 115 -7.66 -0.11 8.01
CA ILE A 115 -8.21 0.30 9.32
C ILE A 115 -9.73 0.11 9.35
N LEU A 116 -10.44 0.49 8.28
CA LEU A 116 -11.89 0.29 8.18
C LEU A 116 -12.26 -1.19 8.22
N SER A 117 -11.45 -2.05 7.59
CA SER A 117 -11.62 -3.50 7.65
C SER A 117 -11.47 -4.05 9.07
N PHE A 118 -10.45 -3.61 9.81
CA PHE A 118 -10.27 -4.02 11.21
C PHE A 118 -11.42 -3.56 12.10
N ARG A 119 -11.90 -2.32 11.91
CA ARG A 119 -13.08 -1.79 12.61
C ARG A 119 -14.33 -2.60 12.29
N HIS A 120 -14.53 -2.98 11.03
CA HIS A 120 -15.65 -3.81 10.62
C HIS A 120 -15.60 -5.19 11.27
N ALA A 121 -14.44 -5.86 11.25
CA ALA A 121 -14.26 -7.17 11.87
C ALA A 121 -14.51 -7.14 13.38
N ARG A 122 -14.09 -6.07 14.08
CA ARG A 122 -14.38 -5.88 15.49
C ARG A 122 -15.88 -5.73 15.77
N LYS A 123 -16.56 -4.84 15.04
CA LYS A 123 -18.01 -4.62 15.20
C LYS A 123 -18.82 -5.88 14.93
N LEU A 124 -18.39 -6.70 13.96
CA LEU A 124 -19.06 -7.95 13.64
C LEU A 124 -18.97 -8.94 14.81
N ARG A 125 -17.82 -9.06 15.47
CA ARG A 125 -17.65 -9.88 16.68
C ARG A 125 -18.56 -9.42 17.82
N GLU A 126 -18.54 -8.11 18.10
CA GLU A 126 -19.39 -7.50 19.14
C GLU A 126 -20.90 -7.76 18.86
N SER A 127 -21.34 -7.73 17.60
CA SER A 127 -22.73 -8.02 17.22
C SER A 127 -23.14 -9.50 17.33
N LEU A 128 -22.16 -10.41 17.28
CA LEU A 128 -22.37 -11.86 17.40
C LEU A 128 -22.35 -12.32 18.87
N GLY A 129 -22.05 -11.43 19.82
CA GLY A 129 -21.98 -11.75 21.24
C GLY A 129 -20.71 -12.49 21.66
N GLU A 130 -19.66 -12.44 20.83
CA GLU A 130 -18.31 -12.94 21.14
C GLU A 130 -17.41 -11.88 21.76
#